data_AF-A0A7X3PF60-F1
#
_entry.id   AF-A0A7X3PF60-F1
#
_cell.length_a   1.000
_cell.length_b   1.000
_cell.length_c   1.000
_cell.angle_alpha   90.00
_cell.angle_beta   90.00
_cell.angle_gamma   90.00
#
_symmetry.space_group_name_H-M   'P 1'
#
loop_
_entity.id
_entity.type
_entity.pdbx_description
1 polymer ?
#
loop_
_entity_poly.entity_id
_entity_poly.type
_entity_poly.pdbx_seq_one_letter_code
_entity_poly.pdbx_strand_id
1 'polypeptide(L)'
;MKHARRDGAIVKPLLLVAGLAVVGCGGSGGSLDEDTYVQVMARLSWARAKYADTAEGDSVRAAALDEHGVTGQQLEEFVVGLGDDPGRMHRLWEAIRLEVEVLDGVPRPESREETPDAERHESR
;
A
#
# COMPACT_ATOMS: atom_id res chain seq x y z
N MET A 1 40.11 -43.95 -31.31
CA MET A 1 40.63 -44.57 -30.07
C MET A 1 40.92 -43.48 -29.05
N LYS A 2 40.64 -43.76 -27.77
CA LYS A 2 40.76 -42.95 -26.52
C LYS A 2 39.55 -42.10 -26.12
N HIS A 3 38.63 -42.76 -25.42
CA HIS A 3 37.75 -42.20 -24.40
C HIS A 3 38.52 -41.95 -23.09
N ALA A 4 38.21 -40.87 -22.38
CA ALA A 4 38.36 -40.71 -20.93
C ALA A 4 37.30 -39.67 -20.48
N ARG A 5 36.13 -40.14 -20.06
CA ARG A 5 35.65 -40.34 -18.67
C ARG A 5 35.13 -39.07 -18.00
N ARG A 6 33.89 -39.21 -17.53
CA ARG A 6 33.06 -38.27 -16.77
C ARG A 6 33.55 -38.21 -15.32
N ASP A 7 33.62 -37.00 -14.79
CA ASP A 7 33.45 -36.64 -13.37
C ASP A 7 32.72 -35.28 -13.44
N GLY A 8 31.52 -35.07 -12.89
CA GLY A 8 31.04 -35.53 -11.60
C GLY A 8 31.08 -34.36 -10.61
N ALA A 9 30.27 -33.32 -10.82
CA ALA A 9 29.93 -32.37 -9.76
C ALA A 9 28.62 -31.64 -10.10
N ILE A 10 27.52 -32.19 -9.60
CA ILE A 10 26.26 -31.47 -9.42
C ILE A 10 26.56 -30.34 -8.44
N VAL A 11 26.79 -29.13 -8.94
CA VAL A 11 26.94 -27.96 -8.07
C VAL A 11 25.55 -27.52 -7.66
N LYS A 12 25.17 -28.02 -6.49
CA LYS A 12 24.05 -27.59 -5.65
C LYS A 12 23.90 -26.06 -5.70
N PRO A 13 22.71 -25.49 -5.97
CA PRO A 13 22.51 -24.06 -5.80
C PRO A 13 22.70 -23.74 -4.31
N LEU A 14 23.79 -23.05 -4.00
CA LEU A 14 24.05 -22.55 -2.66
C LEU A 14 22.99 -21.47 -2.41
N LEU A 15 21.99 -21.82 -1.60
CA LEU A 15 21.08 -20.90 -0.93
C LEU A 15 21.92 -19.92 -0.12
N LEU A 16 22.33 -18.82 -0.74
CA LEU A 16 22.84 -17.65 -0.06
C LEU A 16 21.61 -16.88 0.42
N VAL A 17 21.08 -17.34 1.56
CA VAL A 17 20.27 -16.51 2.44
C VAL A 17 21.21 -15.41 2.93
N ALA A 18 21.34 -14.36 2.12
CA ALA A 18 21.86 -13.10 2.58
C ALA A 18 20.80 -12.56 3.54
N GLY A 19 21.00 -12.87 4.83
CA GLY A 19 20.38 -12.15 5.91
C GLY A 19 20.77 -10.69 5.76
N LEU A 20 19.92 -9.94 5.06
CA LEU A 20 19.84 -8.51 5.23
C LEU A 20 19.37 -8.28 6.65
N ALA A 21 20.36 -8.10 7.52
CA ALA A 21 20.23 -7.34 8.73
C ALA A 21 19.70 -5.96 8.34
N VAL A 22 18.39 -5.82 8.23
CA VAL A 22 17.76 -4.51 8.37
C VAL A 22 17.78 -4.23 9.87
N VAL A 23 18.85 -3.58 10.28
CA VAL A 23 18.83 -2.65 11.39
C VAL A 23 17.69 -1.67 11.11
N GLY A 24 16.51 -2.00 11.63
CA GLY A 24 15.37 -1.08 11.79
C GLY A 24 15.32 -0.58 13.23
N CYS A 25 16.48 -0.31 13.82
CA CYS A 25 16.55 0.46 15.06
C CYS A 25 16.43 1.94 14.66
N GLY A 26 15.30 2.57 15.00
CA GLY A 26 15.12 4.01 14.90
C GLY A 26 14.28 4.50 13.71
N GLY A 27 13.03 4.02 13.60
CA GLY A 27 11.99 4.82 12.96
C GLY A 27 11.56 5.92 13.93
N SER A 28 12.12 7.11 13.78
CA SER A 28 11.83 8.30 14.56
C SER A 28 10.32 8.44 14.83
N GLY A 29 9.94 8.59 16.09
CA GLY A 29 8.57 8.88 16.54
C GLY A 29 8.09 10.25 16.03
N GLY A 30 7.88 10.34 14.72
CA GLY A 30 7.08 11.37 14.09
C GLY A 30 5.61 10.96 14.16
N SER A 31 4.76 11.92 14.46
CA SER A 31 3.32 11.78 14.28
C SER A 31 3.05 11.25 12.86
N LEU A 32 2.40 10.10 12.75
CA LEU A 32 1.86 9.63 11.48
C LEU A 32 0.89 10.69 10.95
N ASP A 33 1.07 11.12 9.71
CA ASP A 33 0.17 12.08 9.07
C ASP A 33 -1.05 11.38 8.45
N GLU A 34 -2.09 12.16 8.17
CA GLU A 34 -3.37 11.65 7.70
C GLU A 34 -3.27 11.02 6.31
N ASP A 35 -2.46 11.57 5.41
CA ASP A 35 -2.34 11.07 4.03
C ASP A 35 -1.62 9.71 4.02
N THR A 36 -0.52 9.58 4.78
CA THR A 36 0.19 8.31 4.95
C THR A 36 -0.72 7.26 5.61
N TYR A 37 -1.48 7.64 6.63
CA TYR A 37 -2.45 6.74 7.26
C TYR A 37 -3.51 6.24 6.25
N VAL A 38 -4.08 7.13 5.45
CA VAL A 38 -5.09 6.79 4.43
C VAL A 38 -4.50 5.84 3.39
N GLN A 39 -3.32 6.13 2.84
CA GLN A 39 -2.67 5.30 1.82
C GLN A 39 -2.38 3.89 2.32
N VAL A 40 -1.78 3.77 3.51
CA VAL A 40 -1.47 2.47 4.13
C VAL A 40 -2.75 1.69 4.41
N MET A 41 -3.74 2.31 5.06
CA MET A 41 -5.00 1.63 5.40
C MET A 41 -5.81 1.21 4.17
N ALA A 42 -5.78 2.01 3.10
CA ALA A 42 -6.38 1.64 1.82
C ALA A 42 -5.70 0.40 1.23
N ARG A 43 -4.37 0.39 1.18
CA ARG A 43 -3.61 -0.74 0.63
C ARG A 43 -3.78 -2.02 1.47
N LEU A 44 -3.83 -1.92 2.79
CA LEU A 44 -4.14 -3.04 3.68
C LEU A 44 -5.56 -3.57 3.47
N SER A 45 -6.55 -2.68 3.30
CA SER A 45 -7.94 -3.05 3.08
C SER A 45 -8.13 -3.72 1.72
N TRP A 46 -7.50 -3.18 0.68
CA TRP A 46 -7.46 -3.75 -0.66
C TRP A 46 -6.78 -5.12 -0.67
N ALA A 47 -5.62 -5.26 -0.03
CA ALA A 47 -4.90 -6.52 0.08
C ALA A 47 -5.74 -7.60 0.78
N ARG A 48 -6.46 -7.22 1.85
CA ARG A 48 -7.41 -8.11 2.52
C ARG A 48 -8.54 -8.55 1.58
N ALA A 49 -9.10 -7.63 0.80
CA ALA A 49 -10.22 -7.94 -0.10
C ALA A 49 -9.80 -8.86 -1.26
N LYS A 50 -8.61 -8.69 -1.82
CA LYS A 50 -8.12 -9.45 -2.99
C LYS A 50 -7.44 -10.77 -2.64
N TYR A 51 -6.69 -10.80 -1.55
CA TYR A 51 -5.71 -11.86 -1.26
C TYR A 51 -5.88 -12.46 0.13
N ALA A 52 -7.09 -12.41 0.70
CA ALA A 52 -7.41 -12.93 2.02
C ALA A 52 -6.79 -14.31 2.26
N ASP A 53 -6.08 -14.45 3.39
CA ASP A 53 -5.49 -15.71 3.87
C ASP A 53 -4.50 -16.38 2.88
N THR A 54 -3.88 -15.60 1.99
CA THR A 54 -2.80 -16.05 1.11
C THR A 54 -1.45 -15.45 1.49
N ALA A 55 -0.36 -16.16 1.16
CA ALA A 55 1.01 -15.67 1.34
C ALA A 55 1.32 -14.43 0.46
N GLU A 56 0.63 -14.30 -0.67
CA GLU A 56 0.67 -13.09 -1.50
C GLU A 56 0.07 -11.90 -0.73
N GLY A 57 -1.07 -12.10 -0.09
CA GLY A 57 -1.69 -11.10 0.78
C GLY A 57 -0.80 -10.69 1.96
N ASP A 58 -0.10 -11.63 2.59
CA ASP A 58 0.91 -11.33 3.61
C ASP A 58 2.03 -10.44 3.07
N SER A 59 2.52 -10.75 1.87
CA SER A 59 3.60 -10.00 1.23
C SER A 59 3.16 -8.58 0.86
N VAL A 60 1.95 -8.42 0.32
CA VAL A 60 1.39 -7.10 -0.01
C VAL A 60 1.17 -6.27 1.25
N ARG A 61 0.66 -6.87 2.33
CA ARG A 61 0.50 -6.16 3.62
C ARG A 61 1.83 -5.71 4.20
N ALA A 62 2.84 -6.60 4.18
CA ALA A 62 4.18 -6.25 4.65
C ALA A 62 4.80 -5.13 3.81
N ALA A 63 4.67 -5.20 2.49
CA ALA A 63 5.16 -4.15 1.59
C ALA A 63 4.47 -2.79 1.83
N ALA A 64 3.15 -2.78 2.06
CA ALA A 64 2.42 -1.55 2.35
C ALA A 64 2.90 -0.84 3.63
N LEU A 65 3.31 -1.61 4.64
CA LEU A 65 3.88 -1.07 5.88
C LEU A 65 5.33 -0.59 5.66
N ASP A 66 6.15 -1.39 4.99
CA ASP A 66 7.57 -1.11 4.73
C ASP A 66 7.78 0.11 3.83
N GLU A 67 6.96 0.26 2.78
CA GLU A 67 7.03 1.38 1.81
C GLU A 67 6.94 2.75 2.47
N HIS A 68 6.14 2.86 3.54
CA HIS A 68 5.96 4.09 4.29
C HIS A 68 6.74 4.11 5.62
N GLY A 69 7.48 3.05 5.95
CA GLY A 69 8.15 2.91 7.24
C GLY A 69 7.20 2.93 8.43
N VAL A 70 5.96 2.46 8.23
CA VAL A 70 4.89 2.49 9.23
C VAL A 70 4.75 1.13 9.89
N THR A 71 4.55 1.12 11.20
CA THR A 71 4.24 -0.08 11.98
C THR A 71 2.75 -0.16 12.29
N GLY A 72 2.26 -1.37 12.59
CA GLY A 72 0.88 -1.56 13.06
C GLY A 72 0.57 -0.73 14.32
N GLN A 73 1.55 -0.62 15.24
CA GLN A 73 1.40 0.19 16.45
C GLN A 73 1.18 1.68 16.13
N GLN A 74 1.87 2.25 15.15
CA GLN A 74 1.66 3.64 14.75
C GLN A 74 0.27 3.88 14.14
N LEU A 75 -0.27 2.91 13.40
CA LEU A 75 -1.65 2.98 12.89
C LEU A 75 -2.66 2.97 14.06
N GLU A 76 -2.45 2.11 15.06
CA GLU A 76 -3.29 2.05 16.26
C GLU A 76 -3.21 3.35 17.08
N GLU A 77 -1.99 3.87 17.31
CA GLU A 77 -1.77 5.13 18.02
C GLU A 77 -2.40 6.33 17.29
N PHE A 78 -2.36 6.35 15.96
CA PHE A 78 -3.04 7.37 15.16
C PHE A 78 -4.56 7.35 15.41
N VAL A 79 -5.18 6.17 15.42
CA VAL A 79 -6.62 6.02 15.67
C VAL A 79 -6.98 6.42 17.10
N VAL A 80 -6.18 6.03 18.09
CA VAL A 80 -6.37 6.45 19.48
C VAL A 80 -6.27 7.97 19.60
N GLY A 81 -5.33 8.60 18.88
CA GLY A 81 -5.16 10.05 18.83
C GLY A 81 -6.32 10.83 18.20
N LEU A 82 -7.18 10.17 17.41
CA LEU A 82 -8.41 10.79 16.88
C LEU A 82 -9.41 11.11 17.99
N GLY A 83 -9.40 10.34 19.09
CA GLY A 83 -10.39 10.42 20.14
C GLY A 83 -11.82 10.17 19.63
N ASP A 84 -12.80 10.69 20.36
CA ASP A 84 -14.22 10.58 20.01
C ASP A 84 -14.68 11.69 19.04
N ASP A 85 -13.97 11.89 17.92
CA ASP A 85 -14.40 12.76 16.82
C ASP A 85 -15.00 11.92 15.68
N PRO A 86 -16.33 11.65 15.70
CA PRO A 86 -16.98 10.87 14.66
C PRO A 86 -16.93 11.55 13.28
N GLY A 87 -16.87 12.88 13.23
CA GLY A 87 -16.82 13.63 11.97
C GLY A 87 -15.47 13.48 11.28
N ARG A 88 -14.37 13.55 12.04
CA ARG A 88 -13.03 13.27 11.52
C ARG A 88 -12.87 11.81 11.14
N MET A 89 -13.37 10.88 11.96
CA MET A 89 -13.35 9.44 11.64
C MET A 89 -14.10 9.15 10.34
N HIS A 90 -15.28 9.74 10.13
CA HIS A 90 -16.05 9.55 8.90
C HIS A 90 -15.29 10.03 7.66
N ARG A 91 -14.65 11.20 7.71
CA ARG A 91 -13.83 11.73 6.60
C ARG A 91 -12.65 10.83 6.27
N LEU A 92 -11.98 10.29 7.28
CA LEU A 92 -10.90 9.32 7.12
C LEU A 92 -11.38 8.04 6.41
N TRP A 93 -12.52 7.49 6.82
CA TRP A 93 -13.09 6.30 6.16
C TRP A 93 -13.46 6.57 4.70
N GLU A 94 -14.02 7.73 4.39
CA GLU A 94 -14.31 8.11 3.00
C GLU A 94 -13.04 8.26 2.16
N ALA A 95 -11.98 8.87 2.72
CA ALA A 95 -10.69 8.98 2.04
C ALA A 95 -10.08 7.60 1.76
N ILE A 96 -10.11 6.69 2.75
CA ILE A 96 -9.65 5.31 2.58
C ILE A 96 -10.48 4.60 1.50
N ARG A 97 -11.81 4.73 1.52
CA ARG A 97 -12.70 4.13 0.51
C ARG A 97 -12.34 4.58 -0.90
N LEU A 98 -12.18 5.90 -1.10
CA LEU A 98 -11.83 6.46 -2.41
C LEU A 98 -10.46 5.97 -2.90
N GLU A 99 -9.49 5.82 -1.99
CA GLU A 99 -8.17 5.33 -2.36
C GLU A 99 -8.17 3.83 -2.70
N VAL A 100 -9.00 3.03 -2.02
CA VAL A 100 -9.25 1.62 -2.41
C VAL A 100 -9.85 1.54 -3.81
N GLU A 101 -10.80 2.42 -4.15
CA GLU A 101 -11.39 2.48 -5.49
C GLU A 101 -10.34 2.78 -6.57
N VAL A 102 -9.40 3.69 -6.29
CA VAL A 102 -8.26 3.97 -7.17
C VAL A 102 -7.38 2.73 -7.36
N LEU A 103 -7.07 2.00 -6.29
CA LEU A 103 -6.30 0.75 -6.36
C LEU A 103 -7.02 -0.35 -7.15
N ASP A 104 -8.36 -0.35 -7.13
CA ASP A 104 -9.21 -1.23 -7.94
C ASP A 104 -9.34 -0.79 -9.40
N GLY A 105 -8.70 0.32 -9.78
CA GLY A 105 -8.73 0.86 -11.14
C GLY A 105 -10.03 1.55 -11.51
N VAL A 106 -10.86 1.91 -10.52
CA VAL A 106 -12.03 2.76 -10.72
C VAL A 106 -11.54 4.20 -10.90
N PRO A 107 -11.88 4.89 -12.01
CA PRO A 107 -11.50 6.28 -12.18
C PRO A 107 -12.02 7.12 -11.02
N ARG A 108 -11.12 7.89 -10.38
CA ARG A 108 -11.52 8.86 -9.34
C ARG A 108 -12.62 9.74 -9.94
N PRO A 109 -13.76 9.97 -9.26
CA PRO A 109 -14.75 10.91 -9.74
C PRO A 109 -14.09 12.29 -9.74
N GLU A 110 -13.59 12.68 -10.92
CA GLU A 110 -13.04 13.99 -11.16
C GLU A 110 -14.15 14.97 -10.82
N SER A 111 -13.86 15.90 -9.90
CA SER A 111 -14.77 17.00 -9.61
C SER A 111 -15.13 17.60 -10.95
N ARG A 112 -16.38 17.39 -11.35
CA ARG A 112 -16.97 17.87 -12.60
C ARG A 112 -16.51 19.31 -12.75
N GLU A 113 -15.51 19.54 -13.58
CA GLU A 113 -15.21 20.89 -14.05
C GLU A 113 -16.49 21.28 -14.78
N GLU A 114 -17.30 22.05 -14.06
CA GLU A 114 -18.46 22.74 -14.59
C GLU A 114 -17.86 23.71 -15.62
N THR A 115 -17.64 23.22 -16.84
CA THR A 115 -17.43 24.10 -17.98
C THR A 115 -18.61 25.04 -17.98
N PRO A 116 -18.41 26.35 -17.73
CA PRO A 116 -19.50 27.29 -17.83
C PRO A 116 -20.01 27.17 -19.27
N ASP A 117 -21.31 26.94 -19.41
CA ASP A 117 -22.04 26.94 -20.67
C ASP A 117 -22.01 28.39 -21.20
N ALA A 118 -20.83 28.76 -21.70
CA ALA A 118 -20.57 30.00 -22.37
C ALA A 118 -20.82 29.74 -23.85
N GLU A 119 -21.83 30.44 -24.35
CA GLU A 119 -21.98 30.83 -25.75
C GLU A 119 -22.46 29.76 -26.72
N ARG A 120 -23.79 29.52 -26.74
CA ARG A 120 -24.47 29.28 -28.02
C ARG A 120 -25.94 29.64 -28.02
N HIS A 121 -26.26 30.93 -28.15
CA HIS A 121 -27.48 31.33 -28.88
C HIS A 121 -27.28 32.70 -29.53
N GLU A 122 -26.41 32.73 -30.54
CA GLU A 122 -26.52 33.70 -31.62
C GLU A 122 -27.70 33.35 -32.53
N SER A 123 -28.53 34.37 -32.78
CA SER A 123 -29.10 34.71 -34.09
C SER A 123 -30.05 33.70 -34.74
N ARG A 124 -31.36 33.94 -34.60
CA ARG A 124 -32.24 34.39 -35.71
C ARG A 124 -33.65 34.75 -35.23
#